data_AF-A0A8B9H4P5-F1
#
_entry.id   AF-A0A8B9H4P5-F1
#
_cell.length_a   1.000
_cell.length_b   1.000
_cell.length_c   1.000
_cell.angle_alpha   90.00
_cell.angle_beta   90.00
_cell.angle_gamma   90.00
#
_symmetry.space_group_name_H-M   'P 1'
#
loop_
_entity.id
_entity.type
_entity.pdbx_description
1 polymer ?
#
loop_
_entity_poly.entity_id
_entity_poly.type
_entity_poly.pdbx_seq_one_letter_code
_entity_poly.pdbx_strand_id
1 'polypeptide(L)'
;MYWITIQYDNMGRVTKREIKIGPFANTTKYGYEYDVDGQLQTVYLNEKMMWRYSYDLNGNLHLLNPGNSARLTPLRYDLRDRITRLGDVQYRMDEDGFLRQRGAEIFEYNSKGLLVRVHSKASGWTIQYRYDGLGRRLASRNSLGQHLQFFYADLNYPTRITHVYNHSSSEITSLYYDLQGHLFAMEISSGEEFYIACDNTGTPLAVFSSNGLLLKQVQYTAYGEIYFDSNPDFQLVIGFHGGLYDPLTRLLHFGERDYDIPAGRWTTPDISTWTRVGKDPAPFNLYMFRNNNPVSKVHDVKEYVTDVNIWLVTFGFHLHNAIPGFPIPKFDLTQPSLEMRKSQLWDDLPSISGVQQEVTRQSKAFLSFERMPEIQLSRRRSTRDKPWLWFATVKSLIGKGVMLAITGKGQVATNALNIANEDCIKVAAVLNNAFYLEDLHFTIEGRDTHYFIKTSLPESDLGALRLTSGRKSLENGVNVTVSQSTTVVNGRTRRFADVELQYGSLALHVRYGMTLDEEKARVLEQARQRALASAWAREQQRVRDGEEGARLWTEGEKRQLLSSGKVLGYDGYYVLSVEQYPELADSANNIQFLRQSEIGKR
;
A
#
# COMPACT_ATOMS: atom_id res chain seq x y z
N MET A 1 -23.50 -26.74 20.47
CA MET A 1 -22.19 -27.41 20.69
C MET A 1 -21.33 -27.22 19.46
N TYR A 2 -20.15 -26.63 19.62
CA TYR A 2 -19.12 -26.50 18.60
C TYR A 2 -17.82 -27.05 19.17
N TRP A 3 -17.06 -27.81 18.39
CA TRP A 3 -15.69 -28.15 18.73
C TRP A 3 -14.84 -28.28 17.46
N ILE A 4 -13.55 -28.02 17.63
CA ILE A 4 -12.54 -28.13 16.58
C ILE A 4 -11.29 -28.80 17.18
N THR A 5 -10.69 -29.74 16.45
CA THR A 5 -9.38 -30.30 16.76
C THR A 5 -8.45 -30.13 15.57
N ILE A 6 -7.19 -29.80 15.85
CA ILE A 6 -6.21 -29.47 14.82
C ILE A 6 -4.94 -30.27 15.10
N GLN A 7 -4.38 -30.85 14.05
CA GLN A 7 -3.11 -31.56 14.10
C GLN A 7 -2.12 -30.84 13.20
N TYR A 8 -0.87 -30.83 13.63
CA TYR A 8 0.23 -30.17 12.94
C TYR A 8 1.32 -31.19 12.60
N ASP A 9 2.09 -30.92 11.55
CA ASP A 9 3.34 -31.63 11.32
C ASP A 9 4.50 -31.06 12.16
N ASN A 10 5.69 -31.59 11.94
CA ASN A 10 6.93 -31.18 12.61
C ASN A 10 7.34 -29.72 12.31
N MET A 11 6.81 -29.11 11.25
CA MET A 11 7.06 -27.71 10.88
C MET A 11 5.93 -26.78 11.35
N GLY A 12 4.96 -27.28 12.12
CA GLY A 12 3.84 -26.49 12.62
C GLY A 12 2.79 -26.18 11.54
N ARG A 13 2.79 -26.89 10.41
CA ARG A 13 1.77 -26.75 9.36
C ARG A 13 0.57 -27.62 9.72
N VAL A 14 -0.64 -27.11 9.53
CA VAL A 14 -1.89 -27.85 9.81
C VAL A 14 -2.03 -29.00 8.82
N THR A 15 -2.08 -30.25 9.30
CA THR A 15 -2.25 -31.46 8.47
C THR A 15 -3.64 -32.05 8.55
N LYS A 16 -4.33 -31.85 9.68
CA LYS A 16 -5.70 -32.34 9.87
C LYS A 16 -6.53 -31.37 10.70
N ARG A 17 -7.79 -31.20 10.33
CA ARG A 17 -8.77 -30.40 11.07
C ARG A 17 -10.10 -31.14 11.15
N GLU A 18 -10.56 -31.45 12.35
CA GLU A 18 -11.89 -32.04 12.57
C GLU A 18 -12.79 -31.01 13.22
N ILE A 19 -13.99 -30.84 12.69
CA ILE A 19 -14.94 -29.80 13.12
C ILE A 19 -16.32 -30.44 13.29
N LYS A 20 -17.00 -30.11 14.39
CA LYS A 20 -18.42 -30.42 14.59
C LYS A 20 -19.19 -29.13 14.90
N ILE A 21 -20.20 -28.83 14.09
CA ILE A 21 -21.05 -27.64 14.23
C ILE A 21 -22.48 -28.09 14.56
N GLY A 22 -22.88 -27.94 15.82
CA GLY A 22 -24.18 -28.37 16.30
C GLY A 22 -24.12 -29.72 17.03
N PRO A 23 -25.01 -29.96 18.00
CA PRO A 23 -24.99 -31.17 18.83
C PRO A 23 -25.25 -32.45 18.03
N PHE A 24 -26.13 -32.38 17.01
CA PHE A 24 -26.59 -33.52 16.22
C PHE A 24 -25.92 -33.64 14.84
N ALA A 25 -25.00 -32.74 14.49
CA ALA A 25 -24.34 -32.75 13.19
C ALA A 25 -23.23 -33.80 13.11
N ASN A 26 -22.94 -34.25 11.89
CA ASN A 26 -21.77 -35.10 11.64
C ASN A 26 -20.47 -34.31 11.83
N THR A 27 -19.41 -35.02 12.19
CA THR A 27 -18.06 -34.44 12.27
C THR A 27 -17.47 -34.37 10.86
N THR A 28 -17.05 -33.18 10.44
CA THR A 28 -16.38 -32.96 9.17
C THR A 28 -14.87 -33.02 9.38
N LYS A 29 -14.18 -33.86 8.61
CA LYS A 29 -12.72 -34.04 8.67
C LYS A 29 -12.06 -33.44 7.44
N TYR A 30 -11.10 -32.54 7.64
CA TYR A 30 -10.24 -32.00 6.61
C TYR A 30 -8.83 -32.58 6.75
N GLY A 31 -8.23 -33.02 5.64
CA GLY A 31 -6.81 -33.37 5.55
C GLY A 31 -6.09 -32.41 4.60
N TYR A 32 -4.86 -32.03 4.93
CA TYR A 32 -4.06 -31.07 4.17
C TYR A 32 -2.70 -31.65 3.85
N GLU A 33 -2.31 -31.57 2.58
CA GLU A 33 -0.99 -31.96 2.09
C GLU A 33 -0.27 -30.76 1.48
N TYR A 34 1.05 -30.72 1.64
CA TYR A 34 1.90 -29.63 1.19
C TYR A 34 2.97 -30.14 0.23
N ASP A 35 3.41 -29.29 -0.68
CA ASP A 35 4.58 -29.57 -1.49
C ASP A 35 5.90 -29.42 -0.69
N VAL A 36 7.02 -29.62 -1.39
CA VAL A 36 8.37 -29.56 -0.81
C VAL A 36 8.74 -28.17 -0.29
N ASP A 37 8.13 -27.11 -0.82
CA ASP A 37 8.34 -25.72 -0.42
C ASP A 37 7.37 -25.29 0.70
N GLY A 38 6.48 -26.21 1.11
CA GLY A 38 5.49 -25.96 2.16
C GLY A 38 4.25 -25.20 1.70
N GLN A 39 4.00 -25.15 0.39
CA GLN A 39 2.80 -24.57 -0.19
C GLN A 39 1.68 -25.62 -0.20
N LEU A 40 0.45 -25.22 0.11
CA LEU A 40 -0.69 -26.14 0.23
C LEU A 40 -1.00 -26.79 -1.12
N GLN A 41 -0.92 -28.11 -1.24
CA GLN A 41 -1.08 -28.80 -2.52
C GLN A 41 -2.46 -29.45 -2.68
N THR A 42 -2.94 -30.13 -1.64
CA THR A 42 -4.17 -30.93 -1.73
C THR A 42 -4.97 -30.83 -0.43
N VAL A 43 -6.29 -30.77 -0.56
CA VAL A 43 -7.23 -30.79 0.56
C VAL A 43 -8.24 -31.92 0.40
N TYR A 44 -8.33 -32.75 1.42
CA TYR A 44 -9.26 -33.86 1.55
C TYR A 44 -10.42 -33.45 2.45
N LEU A 45 -11.64 -33.77 2.05
CA LEU A 45 -12.86 -33.63 2.86
C LEU A 45 -13.43 -35.02 3.11
N ASN A 46 -13.50 -35.44 4.37
CA ASN A 46 -13.93 -36.76 4.79
C ASN A 46 -13.23 -37.87 3.97
N GLU A 47 -11.89 -37.80 3.92
CA GLU A 47 -11.00 -38.74 3.20
C GLU A 47 -11.11 -38.72 1.67
N LYS A 48 -12.01 -37.91 1.10
CA LYS A 48 -12.12 -37.68 -0.35
C LYS A 48 -11.33 -36.45 -0.76
N MET A 49 -10.45 -36.57 -1.76
CA MET A 49 -9.78 -35.43 -2.37
C MET A 49 -10.83 -34.46 -2.97
N MET A 50 -10.83 -33.21 -2.54
CA MET A 50 -11.79 -32.19 -2.99
C MET A 50 -11.13 -31.02 -3.73
N TRP A 51 -10.01 -30.51 -3.21
CA TRP A 51 -9.31 -29.38 -3.81
C TRP A 51 -7.86 -29.71 -4.09
N ARG A 52 -7.37 -29.25 -5.24
CA ARG A 52 -5.96 -29.28 -5.61
C ARG A 52 -5.51 -27.87 -5.97
N TYR A 53 -4.32 -27.54 -5.53
CA TYR A 53 -3.63 -26.28 -5.78
C TYR A 53 -2.25 -26.58 -6.35
N SER A 54 -1.80 -25.77 -7.31
CA SER A 54 -0.46 -25.89 -7.88
C SER A 54 0.12 -24.50 -8.10
N TYR A 55 1.44 -24.41 -7.96
CA TYR A 55 2.17 -23.16 -8.02
C TYR A 55 3.17 -23.17 -9.18
N ASP A 56 3.46 -21.99 -9.73
CA ASP A 56 4.58 -21.80 -10.64
C ASP A 56 5.90 -21.61 -9.87
N LEU A 57 7.00 -21.41 -10.59
CA LEU A 57 8.34 -21.22 -10.00
C LEU A 57 8.47 -19.97 -9.12
N ASN A 58 7.61 -18.96 -9.32
CA ASN A 58 7.59 -17.73 -8.53
C ASN A 58 6.58 -17.81 -7.37
N GLY A 59 5.96 -18.97 -7.14
CA GLY A 59 4.95 -19.16 -6.09
C GLY A 59 3.59 -18.58 -6.45
N ASN A 60 3.28 -18.35 -7.72
CA ASN A 60 1.93 -17.96 -8.13
C ASN A 60 1.02 -19.18 -8.24
N LEU A 61 -0.16 -19.14 -7.60
CA LEU A 61 -1.19 -20.18 -7.72
C LEU A 61 -1.74 -20.27 -9.15
N HIS A 62 -1.19 -21.13 -10.00
CA HIS A 62 -1.58 -21.23 -11.43
C HIS A 62 -2.68 -22.24 -11.74
N LEU A 63 -3.13 -23.02 -10.75
CA LEU A 63 -4.17 -24.03 -10.91
C LEU A 63 -4.91 -24.25 -9.60
N LEU A 64 -6.25 -24.19 -9.64
CA LEU A 64 -7.09 -24.46 -8.47
C LEU A 64 -8.44 -25.11 -8.83
N ASN A 65 -9.09 -25.74 -7.84
CA ASN A 65 -10.51 -26.08 -7.88
C ASN A 65 -11.33 -24.93 -7.25
N PRO A 66 -12.19 -24.21 -8.01
CA PRO A 66 -12.95 -23.08 -7.46
C PRO A 66 -14.20 -23.58 -6.73
N GLY A 67 -14.47 -23.04 -5.55
CA GLY A 67 -15.66 -23.34 -4.75
C GLY A 67 -15.86 -24.84 -4.55
N ASN A 68 -17.02 -25.37 -4.97
CA ASN A 68 -17.33 -26.82 -4.93
C ASN A 68 -17.14 -27.51 -6.30
N SER A 69 -16.39 -26.91 -7.22
CA SER A 69 -16.22 -27.42 -8.57
C SER A 69 -15.09 -28.46 -8.66
N ALA A 70 -15.40 -29.61 -9.25
CA ALA A 70 -14.39 -30.61 -9.60
C ALA A 70 -13.47 -30.17 -10.75
N ARG A 71 -13.81 -29.08 -11.47
CA ARG A 71 -13.02 -28.58 -12.60
C ARG A 71 -11.77 -27.86 -12.11
N LEU A 72 -10.60 -28.32 -12.56
CA LEU A 72 -9.35 -27.57 -12.43
C LEU A 72 -9.38 -26.33 -13.33
N THR A 73 -9.13 -25.18 -12.73
CA THR A 73 -9.20 -23.88 -13.37
C THR A 73 -7.81 -23.25 -13.36
N PRO A 74 -7.23 -22.90 -14.53
CA PRO A 74 -5.91 -22.29 -14.61
C PRO A 74 -5.96 -20.79 -14.31
N LEU A 75 -4.91 -20.29 -13.69
CA LEU A 75 -4.64 -18.85 -13.53
C LEU A 75 -3.39 -18.50 -14.34
N ARG A 76 -3.34 -17.29 -14.91
CA ARG A 76 -2.22 -16.83 -15.73
C ARG A 76 -1.65 -15.53 -15.19
N TYR A 77 -0.35 -15.37 -15.35
CA TYR A 77 0.43 -14.25 -14.84
C TYR A 77 1.31 -13.65 -15.94
N ASP A 78 1.65 -12.38 -15.81
CA ASP A 78 2.69 -11.76 -16.62
C ASP A 78 4.07 -11.87 -15.97
N LEU A 79 5.10 -11.30 -16.61
CA LEU A 79 6.48 -11.33 -16.11
C LEU A 79 6.71 -10.54 -14.81
N ARG A 80 5.72 -9.77 -14.35
CA ARG A 80 5.74 -9.00 -13.09
C ARG A 80 4.88 -9.68 -12.01
N ASP A 81 4.56 -10.96 -12.18
CA ASP A 81 3.71 -11.77 -11.29
C ASP A 81 2.27 -11.23 -11.14
N ARG A 82 1.83 -10.36 -12.04
CA ARG A 82 0.49 -9.77 -12.05
C ARG A 82 -0.49 -10.72 -12.71
N ILE A 83 -1.65 -10.94 -12.09
CA ILE A 83 -2.68 -11.82 -12.64
C ILE A 83 -3.27 -11.22 -13.93
N THR A 84 -3.44 -12.05 -14.95
CA THR A 84 -4.02 -11.67 -16.25
C THR A 84 -5.30 -12.44 -16.56
N ARG A 85 -5.48 -13.64 -15.97
CA ARG A 85 -6.67 -14.46 -16.20
C ARG A 85 -6.89 -15.46 -15.06
N LEU A 86 -8.15 -15.75 -14.77
CA LEU A 86 -8.61 -16.85 -13.92
C LEU A 86 -9.70 -17.62 -14.68
N GLY A 87 -9.41 -18.84 -15.13
CA GLY A 87 -10.30 -19.60 -15.99
C GLY A 87 -10.63 -18.82 -17.25
N ASP A 88 -11.88 -18.37 -17.38
CA ASP A 88 -12.35 -17.54 -18.49
C ASP A 88 -12.49 -16.05 -18.13
N VAL A 89 -12.33 -15.70 -16.85
CA VAL A 89 -12.41 -14.33 -16.35
C VAL A 89 -11.08 -13.62 -16.61
N GLN A 90 -11.12 -12.51 -17.35
CA GLN A 90 -9.96 -11.66 -17.58
C GLN A 90 -9.68 -10.79 -16.36
N TYR A 91 -8.39 -10.61 -16.07
CA TYR A 91 -7.90 -9.69 -15.05
C TYR A 91 -7.03 -8.62 -15.69
N ARG A 92 -7.07 -7.42 -15.11
CA ARG A 92 -6.17 -6.33 -15.44
C ARG A 92 -5.65 -5.71 -14.16
N MET A 93 -4.32 -5.65 -14.05
CA MET A 93 -3.64 -4.84 -13.05
C MET A 93 -3.18 -3.54 -13.71
N ASP A 94 -3.07 -2.46 -12.94
CA ASP A 94 -2.48 -1.22 -13.44
C ASP A 94 -0.93 -1.28 -13.43
N GLU A 95 -0.29 -0.18 -13.82
CA GLU A 95 1.18 -0.11 -13.89
C GLU A 95 1.85 -0.07 -12.53
N ASP A 96 1.15 0.38 -11.50
CA ASP A 96 1.61 0.36 -10.11
C ASP A 96 1.41 -1.02 -9.46
N GLY A 97 0.64 -1.90 -10.13
CA GLY A 97 0.41 -3.28 -9.73
C GLY A 97 -0.84 -3.50 -8.89
N PHE A 98 -1.74 -2.51 -8.81
CA PHE A 98 -3.05 -2.64 -8.16
C PHE A 98 -4.06 -3.34 -9.09
N LEU A 99 -5.01 -4.07 -8.49
CA LEU A 99 -6.16 -4.60 -9.23
C LEU A 99 -6.97 -3.47 -9.86
N ARG A 100 -7.13 -3.51 -11.18
CA ARG A 100 -7.93 -2.53 -11.94
C ARG A 100 -9.23 -3.12 -12.45
N GLN A 101 -9.22 -4.37 -12.91
CA GLN A 101 -10.40 -5.00 -13.50
C GLN A 101 -10.42 -6.52 -13.25
N ARG A 102 -11.61 -7.04 -12.98
CA ARG A 102 -11.93 -8.48 -12.92
C ARG A 102 -13.23 -8.74 -13.68
N GLY A 103 -13.13 -9.30 -14.89
CA GLY A 103 -14.28 -9.47 -15.76
C GLY A 103 -14.99 -8.13 -16.04
N ALA A 104 -16.23 -8.00 -15.57
CA ALA A 104 -17.03 -6.77 -15.72
C ALA A 104 -16.83 -5.77 -14.57
N GLU A 105 -16.13 -6.14 -13.50
CA GLU A 105 -15.92 -5.31 -12.31
C GLU A 105 -14.66 -4.46 -12.47
N ILE A 106 -14.77 -3.19 -12.09
CA ILE A 106 -13.68 -2.22 -12.10
C ILE A 106 -13.42 -1.77 -10.67
N PHE A 107 -12.14 -1.76 -10.31
CA PHE A 107 -11.65 -1.42 -8.98
C PHE A 107 -10.84 -0.13 -9.07
N GLU A 108 -11.15 0.81 -8.18
CA GLU A 108 -10.47 2.10 -8.09
C GLU A 108 -9.74 2.20 -6.75
N TYR A 109 -8.42 2.14 -6.82
CA TYR A 109 -7.52 2.40 -5.71
C TYR A 109 -7.05 3.85 -5.72
N ASN A 110 -6.91 4.46 -4.55
CA ASN A 110 -6.27 5.76 -4.42
C ASN A 110 -4.73 5.63 -4.32
N SER A 111 -4.02 6.75 -4.28
CA SER A 111 -2.55 6.77 -4.17
C SER A 111 -1.99 6.15 -2.87
N LYS A 112 -2.82 5.93 -1.83
CA LYS A 112 -2.45 5.18 -0.61
C LYS A 112 -2.65 3.67 -0.76
N GLY A 113 -3.12 3.19 -1.91
CA GLY A 113 -3.45 1.78 -2.13
C GLY A 113 -4.74 1.33 -1.44
N LEU A 114 -5.63 2.26 -1.08
CA LEU A 114 -6.94 1.96 -0.48
C LEU A 114 -8.02 1.93 -1.56
N LEU A 115 -8.85 0.88 -1.57
CA LEU A 115 -9.96 0.73 -2.51
C LEU A 115 -11.05 1.75 -2.18
N VAL A 116 -11.28 2.74 -3.06
CA VAL A 116 -12.27 3.80 -2.84
C VAL A 116 -13.59 3.55 -3.55
N ARG A 117 -13.56 2.81 -4.66
CA ARG A 117 -14.76 2.52 -5.45
C ARG A 117 -14.66 1.20 -6.20
N VAL A 118 -15.79 0.49 -6.31
CA VAL A 118 -15.97 -0.62 -7.25
C VAL A 118 -17.25 -0.39 -8.07
N HIS A 119 -17.21 -0.72 -9.35
CA HIS A 119 -18.35 -0.65 -10.25
C HIS A 119 -18.41 -1.89 -11.15
N SER A 120 -19.59 -2.48 -11.28
CA SER A 120 -19.83 -3.58 -12.22
C SER A 120 -20.50 -3.09 -13.49
N LYS A 121 -19.81 -3.21 -14.63
CA LYS A 121 -20.36 -2.90 -15.96
C LYS A 121 -21.52 -3.79 -16.37
N ALA A 122 -21.57 -5.03 -15.88
CA ALA A 122 -22.59 -6.00 -16.27
C ALA A 122 -23.90 -5.82 -15.50
N SER A 123 -23.81 -5.57 -14.19
CA SER A 123 -24.96 -5.49 -13.28
C SER A 123 -25.28 -4.07 -12.82
N GLY A 124 -24.45 -3.08 -13.17
CA GLY A 124 -24.69 -1.66 -12.90
C GLY A 124 -24.59 -1.23 -11.43
N TRP A 125 -24.22 -2.14 -10.53
CA TRP A 125 -24.04 -1.77 -9.12
C TRP A 125 -22.71 -1.05 -8.89
N THR A 126 -22.69 -0.19 -7.88
CA THR A 126 -21.49 0.52 -7.42
C THR A 126 -21.34 0.39 -5.90
N ILE A 127 -20.11 0.43 -5.42
CA ILE A 127 -19.77 0.50 -3.99
C ILE A 127 -18.75 1.61 -3.81
N GLN A 128 -18.94 2.43 -2.79
CA GLN A 128 -18.01 3.48 -2.38
C GLN A 128 -17.54 3.20 -0.97
N TYR A 129 -16.23 3.33 -0.75
CA TYR A 129 -15.62 3.19 0.55
C TYR A 129 -15.05 4.52 1.01
N ARG A 130 -15.09 4.77 2.32
CA ARG A 130 -14.48 5.92 2.97
C ARG A 130 -13.48 5.47 4.01
N TYR A 131 -12.45 6.26 4.23
CA TYR A 131 -11.36 5.97 5.16
C TYR A 131 -11.12 7.16 6.08
N ASP A 132 -10.61 6.89 7.28
CA ASP A 132 -10.14 7.92 8.20
C ASP A 132 -8.69 8.35 7.89
N GLY A 133 -8.20 9.35 8.61
CA GLY A 133 -6.84 9.87 8.45
C GLY A 133 -5.74 8.86 8.80
N LEU A 134 -6.08 7.77 9.48
CA LEU A 134 -5.17 6.68 9.87
C LEU A 134 -5.21 5.49 8.88
N GLY A 135 -5.98 5.61 7.79
CA GLY A 135 -6.08 4.60 6.75
C GLY A 135 -7.07 3.46 7.05
N ARG A 136 -7.90 3.57 8.10
CA ARG A 136 -8.91 2.55 8.42
C ARG A 136 -10.19 2.78 7.65
N ARG A 137 -10.87 1.71 7.21
CA ARG A 137 -12.17 1.83 6.53
C ARG A 137 -13.24 2.34 7.51
N LEU A 138 -13.82 3.49 7.21
CA LEU A 138 -14.84 4.18 8.00
C LEU A 138 -16.25 3.82 7.55
N ALA A 139 -16.47 3.69 6.24
CA ALA A 139 -17.79 3.37 5.70
C ALA A 139 -17.73 2.58 4.39
N SER A 140 -18.81 1.84 4.13
CA SER A 140 -19.13 1.20 2.85
C SER A 140 -20.55 1.56 2.47
N ARG A 141 -20.76 2.06 1.25
CA ARG A 141 -22.09 2.38 0.71
C ARG A 141 -22.22 1.79 -0.69
N ASN A 142 -23.20 0.92 -0.89
CA ASN A 142 -23.51 0.40 -2.22
C ASN A 142 -24.78 1.03 -2.81
N SER A 143 -24.92 0.95 -4.14
CA SER A 143 -26.09 1.45 -4.86
C SER A 143 -27.34 0.59 -4.68
N LEU A 144 -27.22 -0.57 -4.03
CA LEU A 144 -28.33 -1.48 -3.72
C LEU A 144 -29.01 -1.11 -2.39
N GLY A 145 -28.51 -0.09 -1.67
CA GLY A 145 -29.12 0.46 -0.46
C GLY A 145 -28.39 0.13 0.85
N GLN A 146 -27.38 -0.75 0.83
CA GLN A 146 -26.59 -1.06 2.02
C GLN A 146 -25.64 0.11 2.32
N HIS A 147 -25.64 0.55 3.57
CA HIS A 147 -24.72 1.57 4.06
C HIS A 147 -24.29 1.24 5.49
N LEU A 148 -23.02 0.89 5.64
CA LEU A 148 -22.40 0.50 6.89
C LEU A 148 -21.34 1.52 7.30
N GLN A 149 -21.22 1.78 8.59
CA GLN A 149 -20.11 2.50 9.21
C GLN A 149 -19.39 1.62 10.22
N PHE A 150 -18.07 1.76 10.30
CA PHE A 150 -17.20 0.93 11.14
C PHE A 150 -16.49 1.80 12.19
N PHE A 151 -16.46 1.33 13.44
CA PHE A 151 -15.83 2.03 14.57
C PHE A 151 -14.79 1.17 15.27
N TYR A 152 -13.77 1.84 15.82
CA TYR A 152 -12.55 1.24 16.35
C TYR A 152 -12.30 1.78 17.77
N ALA A 153 -12.96 1.18 18.76
CA ALA A 153 -12.92 1.61 20.15
C ALA A 153 -11.83 0.92 20.99
N ASP A 154 -11.21 -0.15 20.47
CA ASP A 154 -10.12 -0.86 21.15
C ASP A 154 -8.80 -0.10 20.94
N LEU A 155 -8.34 0.60 21.98
CA LEU A 155 -7.11 1.40 21.96
C LEU A 155 -5.84 0.54 21.86
N ASN A 156 -5.89 -0.69 22.35
CA ASN A 156 -4.76 -1.63 22.29
C ASN A 156 -4.63 -2.21 20.88
N TYR A 157 -5.76 -2.42 20.19
CA TYR A 157 -5.84 -2.94 18.84
C TYR A 157 -6.58 -1.96 17.91
N PRO A 158 -5.93 -0.85 17.48
CA PRO A 158 -6.62 0.28 16.83
C PRO A 158 -7.16 -0.04 15.42
N THR A 159 -6.76 -1.17 14.82
CA THR A 159 -7.29 -1.66 13.53
C THR A 159 -8.48 -2.60 13.70
N ARG A 160 -8.86 -2.94 14.94
CA ARG A 160 -9.96 -3.87 15.22
C ARG A 160 -11.30 -3.15 15.16
N ILE A 161 -12.19 -3.65 14.32
CA ILE A 161 -13.57 -3.18 14.25
C ILE A 161 -14.27 -3.64 15.52
N THR A 162 -14.88 -2.72 16.25
CA THR A 162 -15.56 -3.02 17.52
C THR A 162 -17.06 -2.80 17.40
N HIS A 163 -17.48 -1.85 16.57
CA HIS A 163 -18.89 -1.57 16.34
C HIS A 163 -19.15 -1.36 14.85
N VAL A 164 -20.31 -1.78 14.40
CA VAL A 164 -20.82 -1.56 13.04
C VAL A 164 -22.17 -0.88 13.15
N TYR A 165 -22.34 0.27 12.50
CA TYR A 165 -23.65 0.92 12.41
C TYR A 165 -24.25 0.67 11.02
N ASN A 166 -25.45 0.11 10.98
CA ASN A 166 -26.19 -0.16 9.76
C ASN A 166 -27.25 0.94 9.55
N HIS A 167 -27.07 1.77 8.52
CA HIS A 167 -28.01 2.85 8.21
C HIS A 167 -29.37 2.35 7.73
N SER A 168 -29.45 1.12 7.20
CA SER A 168 -30.70 0.55 6.70
C SER A 168 -31.62 0.12 7.83
N SER A 169 -31.08 -0.41 8.94
CA SER A 169 -31.85 -0.80 10.13
C SER A 169 -31.77 0.22 11.28
N SER A 170 -30.85 1.19 11.20
CA SER A 170 -30.51 2.12 12.29
C SER A 170 -30.05 1.43 13.57
N GLU A 171 -29.40 0.27 13.45
CA GLU A 171 -28.89 -0.53 14.56
C GLU A 171 -27.36 -0.48 14.64
N ILE A 172 -26.85 -0.65 15.85
CA ILE A 172 -25.43 -0.83 16.14
C ILE A 172 -25.19 -2.30 16.49
N THR A 173 -24.22 -2.92 15.84
CA THR A 173 -23.71 -4.25 16.20
C THR A 173 -22.37 -4.10 16.89
N SER A 174 -22.29 -4.52 18.16
CA SER A 174 -21.05 -4.62 18.94
C SER A 174 -20.40 -5.99 18.68
N LEU A 175 -19.09 -6.00 18.47
CA LEU A 175 -18.30 -7.20 18.14
C LEU A 175 -17.33 -7.52 19.28
N TYR A 176 -17.37 -8.75 19.77
CA TYR A 176 -16.56 -9.21 20.90
C TYR A 176 -15.54 -10.27 20.46
N TYR A 177 -14.28 -10.04 20.86
CA TYR A 177 -13.13 -10.84 20.45
C TYR A 177 -12.52 -11.56 21.64
N ASP A 178 -12.02 -12.77 21.41
CA ASP A 178 -11.29 -13.52 22.43
C ASP A 178 -9.84 -13.03 22.59
N LEU A 179 -9.08 -13.68 23.47
CA LEU A 179 -7.69 -13.32 23.75
C LEU A 179 -6.75 -13.54 22.54
N GLN A 180 -7.15 -14.35 21.55
CA GLN A 180 -6.41 -14.54 20.30
C GLN A 180 -6.85 -13.56 19.20
N GLY A 181 -7.83 -12.69 19.48
CA GLY A 181 -8.38 -11.73 18.53
C GLY A 181 -9.42 -12.34 17.59
N HIS A 182 -10.00 -13.50 17.91
CA HIS A 182 -11.06 -14.12 17.10
C HIS A 182 -12.43 -13.66 17.56
N LEU A 183 -13.32 -13.37 16.60
CA LEU A 183 -14.70 -12.99 16.90
C LEU A 183 -15.43 -14.18 17.52
N PHE A 184 -15.96 -14.04 18.74
CA PHE A 184 -16.66 -15.13 19.42
C PHE A 184 -18.10 -14.78 19.81
N ALA A 185 -18.45 -13.50 19.84
CA ALA A 185 -19.81 -13.04 20.10
C ALA A 185 -20.08 -11.69 19.42
N MET A 186 -21.36 -11.40 19.22
CA MET A 186 -21.82 -10.07 18.83
C MET A 186 -23.19 -9.78 19.44
N GLU A 187 -23.49 -8.50 19.58
CA GLU A 187 -24.72 -8.01 20.18
C GLU A 187 -25.27 -6.87 19.31
N ILE A 188 -26.56 -6.93 18.97
CA ILE A 188 -27.24 -5.85 18.26
C ILE A 188 -27.92 -4.94 19.28
N SER A 189 -27.96 -3.64 19.04
CA SER A 189 -28.58 -2.64 19.92
C SER A 189 -30.08 -2.87 20.20
N SER A 190 -30.72 -3.77 19.45
CA SER A 190 -32.08 -4.27 19.71
C SER A 190 -32.16 -5.22 20.92
N GLY A 191 -31.01 -5.69 21.43
CA GLY A 191 -30.89 -6.66 22.52
C GLY A 191 -30.67 -8.11 22.06
N GLU A 192 -30.54 -8.34 20.75
CA GLU A 192 -30.24 -9.68 20.23
C GLU A 192 -28.75 -10.04 20.38
N GLU A 193 -28.49 -11.17 21.03
CA GLU A 193 -27.15 -11.72 21.24
C GLU A 193 -26.89 -12.92 20.34
N PHE A 194 -25.67 -12.98 19.79
CA PHE A 194 -25.22 -14.06 18.92
C PHE A 194 -23.85 -14.56 19.34
N TYR A 195 -23.67 -15.88 19.31
CA TYR A 195 -22.40 -16.55 19.59
C TYR A 195 -21.81 -17.09 18.29
N ILE A 196 -20.53 -16.83 18.06
CA ILE A 196 -19.86 -17.09 16.79
C ILE A 196 -18.76 -18.12 17.03
N ALA A 197 -18.77 -19.18 16.21
CA ALA A 197 -17.71 -20.18 16.22
C ALA A 197 -16.70 -19.89 15.11
N CYS A 198 -15.46 -19.59 15.47
CA CYS A 198 -14.36 -19.39 14.54
C CYS A 198 -13.41 -20.60 14.45
N ASP A 199 -12.71 -20.73 13.33
CA ASP A 199 -11.58 -21.64 13.19
C ASP A 199 -10.27 -21.04 13.75
N ASN A 200 -9.16 -21.78 13.67
CA ASN A 200 -7.84 -21.34 14.16
C ASN A 200 -7.28 -20.07 13.51
N THR A 201 -7.82 -19.70 12.36
CA THR A 201 -7.43 -18.47 11.64
C THR A 201 -8.29 -17.27 12.03
N GLY A 202 -9.35 -17.48 12.83
CA GLY A 202 -10.33 -16.46 13.18
C GLY A 202 -11.42 -16.30 12.13
N THR A 203 -11.61 -17.31 11.25
CA THR A 203 -12.68 -17.30 10.25
C THR A 203 -13.99 -17.79 10.87
N PRO A 204 -15.08 -17.00 10.86
CA PRO A 204 -16.38 -17.43 11.37
C PRO A 204 -16.99 -18.57 10.54
N LEU A 205 -17.28 -19.70 11.18
CA LEU A 205 -17.86 -20.89 10.54
C LEU A 205 -19.35 -21.07 10.87
N ALA A 206 -19.80 -20.58 12.03
CA ALA A 206 -21.18 -20.71 12.45
C ALA A 206 -21.62 -19.59 13.40
N VAL A 207 -22.91 -19.29 13.37
CA VAL A 207 -23.57 -18.32 14.25
C VAL A 207 -24.70 -19.02 14.99
N PHE A 208 -24.74 -18.85 16.31
CA PHE A 208 -25.76 -19.37 17.20
C PHE A 208 -26.55 -18.23 17.83
N SER A 209 -27.84 -18.43 18.06
CA SER A 209 -28.67 -17.50 18.85
C SER A 209 -28.33 -17.57 20.34
N SER A 210 -28.86 -16.62 21.12
CA SER A 210 -28.83 -16.63 22.59
C SER A 210 -29.36 -17.93 23.21
N ASN A 211 -30.33 -18.58 22.56
CA ASN A 211 -30.89 -19.88 22.98
C ASN A 211 -30.07 -21.09 22.52
N GLY A 212 -28.92 -20.88 21.88
CA GLY A 212 -28.02 -21.95 21.41
C GLY A 212 -28.47 -22.64 20.11
N LEU A 213 -29.41 -22.05 19.36
CA LEU A 213 -29.85 -22.57 18.06
C LEU A 213 -28.88 -22.14 16.96
N LEU A 214 -28.56 -23.03 16.02
CA LEU A 214 -27.73 -22.72 14.86
C LEU A 214 -28.53 -21.88 13.85
N LEU A 215 -28.10 -20.63 13.61
CA LEU A 215 -28.76 -19.69 12.70
C LEU A 215 -28.09 -19.62 11.33
N LYS A 216 -26.77 -19.77 11.30
CA LYS A 216 -25.97 -19.72 10.07
C LYS A 216 -24.78 -20.66 10.18
N GLN A 217 -24.48 -21.36 9.10
CA GLN A 217 -23.28 -22.16 8.92
C GLN A 217 -22.65 -21.81 7.57
N VAL A 218 -21.35 -21.56 7.59
CA VAL A 218 -20.57 -21.21 6.40
C VAL A 218 -19.39 -22.17 6.26
N GLN A 219 -19.12 -22.62 5.04
CA GLN A 219 -17.95 -23.44 4.74
C GLN A 219 -17.10 -22.77 3.66
N TYR A 220 -15.80 -22.80 3.89
CA TYR A 220 -14.80 -22.09 3.09
C TYR A 220 -13.82 -23.08 2.47
N THR A 221 -13.38 -22.79 1.25
CA THR A 221 -12.16 -23.40 0.70
C THR A 221 -10.94 -22.95 1.51
N ALA A 222 -9.78 -23.57 1.28
CA ALA A 222 -8.56 -23.19 2.00
C ALA A 222 -8.14 -21.73 1.77
N TYR A 223 -8.46 -21.17 0.59
CA TYR A 223 -8.21 -19.77 0.23
C TYR A 223 -9.39 -18.83 0.53
N GLY A 224 -10.39 -19.30 1.28
CA GLY A 224 -11.46 -18.43 1.80
C GLY A 224 -12.68 -18.24 0.90
N GLU A 225 -12.81 -19.02 -0.19
CA GLU A 225 -14.01 -18.98 -1.03
C GLU A 225 -15.16 -19.71 -0.33
N ILE A 226 -16.29 -19.02 -0.16
CA ILE A 226 -17.50 -19.61 0.41
C ILE A 226 -18.12 -20.54 -0.63
N TYR A 227 -18.16 -21.84 -0.34
CA TYR A 227 -18.81 -22.83 -1.21
C TYR A 227 -20.13 -23.36 -0.65
N PHE A 228 -20.43 -23.05 0.62
CA PHE A 228 -21.70 -23.34 1.26
C PHE A 228 -22.03 -22.27 2.31
N ASP A 229 -23.27 -21.77 2.28
CA ASP A 229 -23.82 -20.84 3.26
C ASP A 229 -25.28 -21.24 3.51
N SER A 230 -25.61 -21.59 4.76
CA SER A 230 -26.96 -22.05 5.11
C SER A 230 -27.99 -20.92 5.21
N ASN A 231 -27.55 -19.68 5.36
CA ASN A 231 -28.44 -18.51 5.53
C ASN A 231 -27.76 -17.24 4.99
N PRO A 232 -27.76 -17.00 3.67
CA PRO A 232 -27.11 -15.86 3.04
C PRO A 232 -27.68 -14.49 3.45
N ASP A 233 -28.94 -14.44 3.86
CA ASP A 233 -29.62 -13.19 4.27
C ASP A 233 -29.05 -12.67 5.60
N PHE A 234 -28.53 -13.56 6.45
CA PHE A 234 -27.78 -13.17 7.64
C PHE A 234 -26.36 -12.74 7.24
N GLN A 235 -26.17 -11.43 7.12
CA GLN A 235 -24.91 -10.82 6.71
C GLN A 235 -23.93 -10.72 7.88
N LEU A 236 -22.82 -11.46 7.79
CA LEU A 236 -21.70 -11.32 8.70
C LEU A 236 -20.62 -10.44 8.08
N VAL A 237 -20.29 -9.36 8.78
CA VAL A 237 -19.34 -8.34 8.31
C VAL A 237 -17.90 -8.87 8.34
N ILE A 238 -17.56 -9.65 9.38
CA ILE A 238 -16.25 -10.30 9.53
C ILE A 238 -16.28 -11.65 8.82
N GLY A 239 -15.28 -11.91 7.98
CA GLY A 239 -15.17 -13.13 7.19
C GLY A 239 -13.85 -13.87 7.40
N PHE A 240 -13.34 -14.46 6.31
CA PHE A 240 -12.11 -15.26 6.35
C PHE A 240 -10.93 -14.49 6.95
N HIS A 241 -10.20 -15.16 7.85
CA HIS A 241 -9.08 -14.63 8.63
C HIS A 241 -9.41 -13.36 9.45
N GLY A 242 -10.68 -13.11 9.77
CA GLY A 242 -11.10 -11.92 10.51
C GLY A 242 -11.16 -10.64 9.65
N GLY A 243 -10.98 -10.74 8.34
CA GLY A 243 -11.06 -9.60 7.42
C GLY A 243 -12.50 -9.12 7.19
N LEU A 244 -12.65 -7.87 6.75
CA LEU A 244 -13.96 -7.30 6.41
C LEU A 244 -14.37 -7.80 5.02
N TYR A 245 -15.38 -8.68 4.96
CA TYR A 245 -15.82 -9.32 3.73
C TYR A 245 -16.88 -8.50 3.00
N ASP A 246 -16.70 -8.31 1.70
CA ASP A 246 -17.70 -7.71 0.82
C ASP A 246 -18.18 -8.75 -0.20
N PRO A 247 -19.44 -9.21 -0.13
CA PRO A 247 -19.93 -10.31 -0.97
C PRO A 247 -20.10 -9.94 -2.44
N LEU A 248 -20.29 -8.65 -2.76
CA LEU A 248 -20.42 -8.19 -4.14
C LEU A 248 -19.06 -8.21 -4.84
N THR A 249 -18.02 -7.70 -4.17
CA THR A 249 -16.67 -7.66 -4.71
C THR A 249 -15.87 -8.93 -4.46
N ARG A 250 -16.34 -9.83 -3.58
CA ARG A 250 -15.61 -11.02 -3.13
C ARG A 250 -14.18 -10.69 -2.65
N LEU A 251 -13.98 -9.49 -2.12
CA LEU A 251 -12.74 -9.05 -1.50
C LEU A 251 -12.86 -9.10 0.01
N LEU A 252 -11.73 -9.33 0.67
CA LEU A 252 -11.56 -9.15 2.11
C LEU A 252 -10.61 -8.01 2.37
N HIS A 253 -11.05 -7.04 3.16
CA HIS A 253 -10.21 -5.92 3.55
C HIS A 253 -9.45 -6.20 4.86
N PHE A 254 -8.14 -6.01 4.82
CA PHE A 254 -7.21 -6.21 5.93
C PHE A 254 -6.28 -5.00 6.08
N GLY A 255 -6.57 -4.11 7.04
CA GLY A 255 -5.70 -2.95 7.30
C GLY A 255 -5.48 -2.12 6.02
N GLU A 256 -4.28 -2.18 5.46
CA GLU A 256 -3.92 -1.45 4.24
C GLU A 256 -4.12 -2.20 2.92
N ARG A 257 -4.49 -3.48 2.93
CA ARG A 257 -4.57 -4.30 1.71
C ARG A 257 -5.89 -5.05 1.60
N ASP A 258 -6.31 -5.29 0.36
CA ASP A 258 -7.44 -6.17 0.09
C ASP A 258 -6.94 -7.51 -0.47
N TYR A 259 -7.61 -8.58 -0.07
CA TYR A 259 -7.36 -9.94 -0.51
C TYR A 259 -8.47 -10.37 -1.47
N ASP A 260 -8.08 -10.84 -2.65
CA ASP A 260 -8.96 -11.36 -3.68
C ASP A 260 -9.18 -12.86 -3.48
N ILE A 261 -10.37 -13.22 -3.01
CA ILE A 261 -10.72 -14.59 -2.65
C ILE A 261 -10.66 -15.53 -3.87
N PRO A 262 -11.32 -15.24 -5.02
CA PRO A 262 -11.21 -16.08 -6.20
C PRO A 262 -9.77 -16.37 -6.65
N ALA A 263 -8.88 -15.36 -6.61
CA ALA A 263 -7.51 -15.51 -7.06
C ALA A 263 -6.55 -16.06 -5.98
N GLY A 264 -6.98 -16.08 -4.71
CA GLY A 264 -6.17 -16.56 -3.59
C GLY A 264 -4.96 -15.67 -3.26
N ARG A 265 -5.03 -14.36 -3.51
CA ARG A 265 -3.88 -13.44 -3.39
C ARG A 265 -4.26 -12.00 -3.04
N TRP A 266 -3.27 -11.20 -2.64
CA TRP A 266 -3.44 -9.75 -2.44
C TRP A 266 -3.72 -9.03 -3.76
N THR A 267 -4.56 -7.98 -3.72
CA THR A 267 -4.85 -7.12 -4.87
C THR A 267 -3.76 -6.08 -5.12
N THR A 268 -2.86 -5.88 -4.14
CA THR A 268 -1.80 -4.86 -4.14
C THR A 268 -0.47 -5.49 -3.71
N PRO A 269 0.68 -5.05 -4.26
CA PRO A 269 1.98 -5.61 -3.92
C PRO A 269 2.47 -5.10 -2.55
N ASP A 270 3.12 -5.97 -1.75
CA ASP A 270 3.86 -5.52 -0.55
C ASP A 270 5.26 -5.00 -0.91
N ILE A 271 5.36 -3.71 -1.21
CA ILE A 271 6.62 -3.03 -1.53
C ILE A 271 7.61 -3.04 -0.35
N SER A 272 7.13 -3.16 0.89
CA SER A 272 8.00 -3.23 2.07
C SER A 272 8.88 -4.50 2.08
N THR A 273 8.53 -5.52 1.28
CA THR A 273 9.34 -6.73 1.07
C THR A 273 10.76 -6.39 0.60
N TRP A 274 10.92 -5.38 -0.24
CA TRP A 274 12.23 -4.96 -0.75
C TRP A 274 13.19 -4.49 0.35
N THR A 275 12.66 -3.98 1.47
CA THR A 275 13.47 -3.56 2.63
C THR A 275 14.04 -4.75 3.42
N ARG A 276 13.41 -5.92 3.31
CA ARG A 276 13.73 -7.14 4.07
C ARG A 276 14.58 -8.10 3.27
N VAL A 277 14.24 -8.35 2.01
CA VAL A 277 14.83 -9.43 1.20
C VAL A 277 16.34 -9.28 1.00
N GLY A 278 16.87 -8.05 0.96
CA GLY A 278 18.32 -7.83 0.87
C GLY A 278 19.08 -8.23 2.15
N LYS A 279 18.43 -8.14 3.32
CA LYS A 279 19.01 -8.48 4.62
C LYS A 279 18.80 -9.94 4.99
N ASP A 280 17.64 -10.46 4.62
CA ASP A 280 17.19 -11.82 4.88
C ASP A 280 16.67 -12.44 3.57
N PRO A 281 17.59 -12.93 2.70
CA PRO A 281 17.19 -13.52 1.44
C PRO A 281 16.43 -14.82 1.68
N ALA A 282 15.18 -14.85 1.23
CA ALA A 282 14.28 -16.00 1.26
C ALA A 282 13.36 -15.96 0.02
N PRO A 283 12.74 -17.08 -0.39
CA PRO A 283 11.71 -17.07 -1.42
C PRO A 283 10.60 -16.07 -1.07
N PHE A 284 10.20 -15.25 -2.03
CA PHE A 284 9.20 -14.21 -1.82
C PHE A 284 8.36 -14.01 -3.08
N ASN A 285 7.15 -13.49 -2.90
CA ASN A 285 6.28 -13.04 -3.95
C ASN A 285 5.46 -11.86 -3.40
N LEU A 286 5.30 -10.79 -4.19
CA LEU A 286 4.69 -9.54 -3.72
C LEU A 286 3.18 -9.66 -3.45
N TYR A 287 2.51 -10.65 -4.04
CA TYR A 287 1.05 -10.85 -3.99
C TYR A 287 0.62 -12.09 -3.22
N MET A 288 1.54 -13.04 -3.00
CA MET A 288 1.25 -14.32 -2.35
C MET A 288 0.66 -14.14 -0.95
N PHE A 289 -0.41 -14.89 -0.66
CA PHE A 289 -1.04 -14.89 0.64
C PHE A 289 -0.42 -15.96 1.55
N ARG A 290 0.13 -15.52 2.69
CA ARG A 290 0.72 -16.38 3.74
C ARG A 290 1.64 -17.50 3.22
N ASN A 291 2.55 -17.18 2.30
CA ASN A 291 3.46 -18.14 1.69
C ASN A 291 2.75 -19.37 1.08
N ASN A 292 1.56 -19.18 0.51
CA ASN A 292 0.68 -20.24 -0.02
C ASN A 292 0.30 -21.30 1.02
N ASN A 293 0.33 -20.95 2.29
CA ASN A 293 -0.18 -21.76 3.39
C ASN A 293 -1.25 -20.96 4.18
N PRO A 294 -2.46 -20.82 3.61
CA PRO A 294 -3.51 -20.02 4.24
C PRO A 294 -4.08 -20.66 5.52
N VAL A 295 -3.99 -21.98 5.69
CA VAL A 295 -4.63 -22.67 6.82
C VAL A 295 -3.79 -22.67 8.10
N SER A 296 -2.48 -22.43 7.97
CA SER A 296 -1.55 -22.49 9.09
C SER A 296 -1.13 -21.09 9.54
N LYS A 297 -0.98 -20.92 10.85
CA LYS A 297 -0.17 -19.84 11.41
C LYS A 297 1.26 -20.39 11.52
N VAL A 298 2.00 -20.46 10.40
CA VAL A 298 3.41 -20.88 10.47
C VAL A 298 4.19 -19.72 11.08
N HIS A 299 4.70 -19.96 12.28
CA HIS A 299 5.48 -18.99 13.06
C HIS A 299 6.92 -18.95 12.51
N ASP A 300 7.53 -17.76 12.45
CA ASP A 300 8.94 -17.62 12.04
C ASP A 300 9.83 -18.26 13.12
N VAL A 301 11.04 -18.71 12.76
CA VAL A 301 12.04 -19.27 13.70
C VAL A 301 12.37 -18.27 14.82
N LYS A 302 12.17 -16.96 14.59
CA LYS A 302 12.29 -15.91 15.61
C LYS A 302 11.20 -15.92 16.68
N GLU A 303 10.14 -16.70 16.47
CA GLU A 303 9.00 -16.86 17.38
C GLU A 303 9.06 -18.19 18.15
N TYR A 304 10.13 -18.98 18.00
CA TYR A 304 10.49 -19.92 19.08
C TYR A 304 10.60 -19.12 20.37
N VAL A 305 10.03 -19.63 21.45
CA VAL A 305 9.89 -18.91 22.72
C VAL A 305 11.27 -18.74 23.39
N THR A 306 12.05 -17.76 22.91
CA THR A 306 13.41 -17.47 23.36
C THR A 306 13.46 -16.38 24.43
N ASP A 307 12.31 -15.78 24.75
CA ASP A 307 12.17 -14.68 25.71
C ASP A 307 11.11 -15.06 26.76
N VAL A 308 11.40 -14.73 28.03
CA VAL A 308 10.48 -14.87 29.18
C VAL A 308 9.15 -14.17 28.90
N ASN A 309 9.16 -13.05 28.19
CA ASN A 309 7.94 -12.33 27.82
C ASN A 309 7.01 -13.18 26.94
N ILE A 310 7.56 -13.85 25.93
CA ILE A 310 6.76 -14.72 25.05
C ILE A 310 6.20 -15.92 25.85
N TRP A 311 6.95 -16.45 26.81
CA TRP A 311 6.47 -17.47 27.75
C TRP A 311 5.30 -16.96 28.59
N LEU A 312 5.45 -15.80 29.24
CA LEU A 312 4.40 -15.20 30.07
C LEU A 312 3.11 -14.97 29.27
N VAL A 313 3.24 -14.42 28.07
CA VAL A 313 2.11 -14.22 27.14
C VAL A 313 1.42 -15.54 26.78
N THR A 314 2.18 -16.62 26.58
CA THR A 314 1.64 -17.97 26.29
C THR A 314 0.79 -18.50 27.45
N PHE A 315 1.15 -18.17 28.70
CA PHE A 315 0.37 -18.51 29.89
C PHE A 315 -0.77 -17.51 30.20
N GLY A 316 -1.01 -16.52 29.34
CA GLY A 316 -2.06 -15.51 29.51
C GLY A 316 -1.68 -14.30 30.36
N PHE A 317 -0.39 -14.13 30.70
CA PHE A 317 0.08 -12.93 31.39
C PHE A 317 0.23 -11.76 30.42
N HIS A 318 -0.48 -10.67 30.70
CA HIS A 318 -0.40 -9.42 29.95
C HIS A 318 0.35 -8.36 30.75
N LEU A 319 1.69 -8.39 30.70
CA LEU A 319 2.53 -7.49 31.48
C LEU A 319 2.31 -6.00 31.18
N HIS A 320 1.86 -5.65 29.98
CA HIS A 320 1.50 -4.28 29.61
C HIS A 320 0.35 -3.69 30.45
N ASN A 321 -0.46 -4.53 31.08
CA ASN A 321 -1.51 -4.07 32.00
C ASN A 321 -0.96 -3.74 33.40
N ALA A 322 0.20 -4.27 33.78
CA ALA A 322 0.78 -4.12 35.11
C ALA A 322 2.04 -3.22 35.13
N ILE A 323 2.80 -3.22 34.05
CA ILE A 323 4.07 -2.50 33.91
C ILE A 323 3.87 -1.41 32.84
N PRO A 324 3.74 -0.13 33.24
CA PRO A 324 3.63 0.98 32.31
C PRO A 324 4.81 1.02 31.33
N GLY A 325 4.51 1.25 30.05
CA GLY A 325 5.51 1.29 28.98
C GLY A 325 5.96 -0.08 28.46
N PHE A 326 5.47 -1.18 29.04
CA PHE A 326 5.75 -2.52 28.53
C PHE A 326 5.00 -2.77 27.20
N PRO A 327 5.66 -3.36 26.18
CA PRO A 327 5.07 -3.48 24.85
C PRO A 327 3.88 -4.45 24.80
N ILE A 328 2.83 -4.05 24.06
CA ILE A 328 1.68 -4.91 23.77
C ILE A 328 2.07 -5.91 22.67
N PRO A 329 1.95 -7.23 22.88
CA PRO A 329 2.17 -8.22 21.84
C PRO A 329 1.18 -8.04 20.68
N LYS A 330 1.67 -8.09 19.43
CA LYS A 330 0.83 -7.94 18.24
C LYS A 330 0.58 -9.31 17.61
N PHE A 331 -0.69 -9.68 17.46
CA PHE A 331 -1.11 -10.99 16.93
C PHE A 331 -1.86 -10.93 15.60
N ASP A 332 -2.13 -9.74 15.08
CA ASP A 332 -3.01 -9.55 13.92
C ASP A 332 -2.28 -9.64 12.58
N LEU A 333 -3.00 -10.15 11.58
CA LEU A 333 -2.62 -10.13 10.16
C LEU A 333 -2.67 -8.72 9.56
N THR A 334 -3.35 -7.79 10.22
CA THR A 334 -3.47 -6.41 9.77
C THR A 334 -2.12 -5.72 9.99
N GLN A 335 -1.45 -5.34 8.90
CA GLN A 335 -0.37 -4.39 8.99
C GLN A 335 -0.99 -3.00 9.20
N PRO A 336 -0.74 -2.33 10.34
CA PRO A 336 -1.21 -0.98 10.52
C PRO A 336 -0.36 -0.02 9.68
N SER A 337 -1.01 1.03 9.21
CA SER A 337 -0.38 2.11 8.44
C SER A 337 0.72 2.82 9.21
N LEU A 338 1.58 3.51 8.47
CA LEU A 338 2.67 4.28 9.07
C LEU A 338 2.12 5.33 10.04
N GLU A 339 1.10 6.07 9.62
CA GLU A 339 0.41 7.06 10.42
C GLU A 339 -0.23 6.46 11.68
N MET A 340 -0.83 5.26 11.58
CA MET A 340 -1.36 4.53 12.73
C MET A 340 -0.26 4.16 13.72
N ARG A 341 0.86 3.62 13.24
CA ARG A 341 2.00 3.28 14.09
C ARG A 341 2.54 4.52 14.79
N LYS A 342 2.71 5.62 14.05
CA LYS A 342 3.18 6.90 14.61
C LYS A 342 2.21 7.51 15.61
N SER A 343 0.89 7.38 15.41
CA SER A 343 -0.08 7.90 16.39
C SER A 343 -0.07 7.15 17.72
N GLN A 344 0.41 5.90 17.74
CA GLN A 344 0.57 5.13 18.98
C GLN A 344 1.91 5.41 19.68
N LEU A 345 2.93 5.86 18.93
CA LEU A 345 4.27 6.11 19.45
C LEU A 345 4.37 7.55 19.94
N TRP A 346 4.12 7.76 21.23
CA TRP A 346 4.30 9.07 21.87
C TRP A 346 5.78 9.50 21.95
N ASP A 347 6.72 8.54 21.92
CA ASP A 347 8.18 8.75 22.09
C ASP A 347 9.00 8.70 20.78
N ASP A 348 8.37 8.79 19.61
CA ASP A 348 9.05 8.66 18.31
C ASP A 348 9.90 9.89 17.91
N LEU A 349 10.07 10.86 18.82
CA LEU A 349 11.01 11.95 18.61
C LEU A 349 12.44 11.40 18.70
N PRO A 350 13.30 11.63 17.69
CA PRO A 350 14.70 11.24 17.78
C PRO A 350 15.29 11.87 19.05
N SER A 351 16.07 11.11 19.82
CA SER A 351 16.70 11.63 21.03
C SER A 351 17.68 12.76 20.64
N ILE A 352 17.18 14.01 20.70
CA ILE A 352 17.86 15.24 20.29
C ILE A 352 19.01 15.54 21.26
N SER A 353 18.87 15.12 22.52
CA SER A 353 19.86 15.30 23.59
C SER A 353 20.45 13.98 24.08
N GLY A 354 21.71 14.01 24.51
CA GLY A 354 22.36 12.88 25.19
C GLY A 354 21.61 12.43 26.46
N VAL A 355 20.92 13.37 27.14
CA VAL A 355 20.08 13.03 28.31
C VAL A 355 18.88 12.16 27.91
N GLN A 356 18.24 12.46 26.78
CA GLN A 356 17.12 11.65 26.29
C GLN A 356 17.57 10.24 25.90
N GLN A 357 18.77 10.12 25.31
CA GLN A 357 19.35 8.81 25.01
C GLN A 357 19.60 8.00 26.28
N GLU A 358 20.10 8.65 27.34
CA GLU A 358 20.32 8.00 28.63
C GLU A 358 19.01 7.54 29.28
N VAL A 359 17.98 8.37 29.30
CA VAL A 359 16.64 7.99 29.81
C VAL A 359 16.07 6.80 29.03
N THR A 360 16.19 6.83 27.70
CA THR A 360 15.75 5.72 26.83
C THR A 360 16.52 4.43 27.15
N ARG A 361 17.83 4.53 27.40
CA ARG A 361 18.67 3.40 27.78
C ARG A 361 18.23 2.79 29.10
N GLN A 362 18.00 3.62 30.13
CA GLN A 362 17.55 3.17 31.44
C GLN A 362 16.16 2.54 31.39
N SER A 363 15.22 3.15 30.65
CA SER A 363 13.88 2.59 30.44
C SER A 363 13.94 1.20 29.77
N LYS A 364 14.74 1.06 28.70
CA LYS A 364 14.94 -0.24 28.04
C LYS A 364 15.58 -1.29 28.96
N ALA A 365 16.54 -0.90 29.80
CA ALA A 365 17.17 -1.79 30.77
C ALA A 365 16.20 -2.23 31.88
N PHE A 366 15.31 -1.34 32.30
CA PHE A 366 14.27 -1.65 33.30
C PHE A 366 13.22 -2.64 32.76
N LEU A 367 12.84 -2.50 31.49
CA LEU A 367 11.85 -3.37 30.84
C LEU A 367 12.42 -4.72 30.35
N SER A 368 13.75 -4.91 30.39
CA SER A 368 14.38 -6.16 29.96
C SER A 368 14.40 -7.20 31.08
N PHE A 369 13.74 -8.33 30.89
CA PHE A 369 13.92 -9.53 31.71
C PHE A 369 15.21 -10.27 31.32
N GLU A 370 15.76 -11.08 32.22
CA GLU A 370 17.04 -11.79 32.02
C GLU A 370 17.11 -12.48 30.65
N ARG A 371 18.08 -12.05 29.84
CA ARG A 371 18.34 -12.64 28.53
C ARG A 371 18.87 -14.05 28.71
N MET A 372 18.09 -15.07 28.31
CA MET A 372 18.69 -16.27 27.74
C MET A 372 19.65 -15.82 26.63
N PRO A 373 20.88 -16.36 26.54
CA PRO A 373 21.83 -15.97 25.51
C PRO A 373 21.16 -16.16 24.15
N GLU A 374 20.96 -15.04 23.46
CA GLU A 374 20.38 -15.01 22.12
C GLU A 374 21.26 -15.89 21.22
N ILE A 375 20.73 -17.02 20.75
CA ILE A 375 21.41 -17.85 19.74
C ILE A 375 21.36 -17.04 18.44
N GLN A 376 22.31 -16.13 18.28
CA GLN A 376 22.52 -15.40 17.04
C GLN A 376 23.09 -16.41 16.04
N LEU A 377 22.20 -17.09 15.31
CA LEU A 377 22.54 -17.73 14.05
C LEU A 377 23.33 -16.70 13.23
N SER A 378 24.57 -17.04 12.88
CA SER A 378 25.55 -16.11 12.32
C SER A 378 25.06 -15.52 10.99
N ARG A 379 24.24 -14.48 11.04
CA ARG A 379 23.89 -13.67 9.89
C ARG A 379 24.71 -12.40 9.97
N ARG A 380 25.48 -12.16 8.91
CA ARG A 380 26.35 -10.99 8.74
C ARG A 380 25.57 -9.74 9.17
N ARG A 381 25.84 -9.24 10.38
CA ARG A 381 25.42 -7.90 10.78
C ARG A 381 26.15 -6.94 9.86
N SER A 382 25.45 -6.43 8.86
CA SER A 382 25.85 -5.19 8.20
C SER A 382 25.85 -4.12 9.28
N THR A 383 27.03 -3.71 9.73
CA THR A 383 27.22 -2.70 10.78
C THR A 383 26.87 -1.28 10.31
N ARG A 384 26.19 -1.14 9.16
CA ARG A 384 25.84 0.14 8.52
C ARG A 384 24.41 0.16 7.97
N ASP A 385 23.47 -0.40 8.71
CA ASP A 385 22.06 -0.35 8.35
C ASP A 385 21.50 1.07 8.56
N LYS A 386 21.59 1.90 7.51
CA LYS A 386 20.85 3.16 7.46
C LYS A 386 19.40 2.83 7.09
N PRO A 387 18.39 3.23 7.88
CA PRO A 387 16.99 2.84 7.66
C PRO A 387 16.42 3.33 6.32
N TRP A 388 16.98 4.41 5.77
CA TRP A 388 16.61 5.01 4.49
C TRP A 388 17.35 4.41 3.28
N LEU A 389 18.35 3.55 3.48
CA LEU A 389 19.14 2.98 2.38
C LEU A 389 18.77 1.52 2.14
N TRP A 390 17.84 1.30 1.21
CA TRP A 390 17.31 -0.05 0.92
C TRP A 390 18.11 -0.78 -0.15
N PHE A 391 18.60 -0.04 -1.15
CA PHE A 391 19.27 -0.59 -2.32
C PHE A 391 20.72 -0.13 -2.41
N ALA A 392 21.46 -0.72 -3.35
CA ALA A 392 22.80 -0.29 -3.67
C ALA A 392 22.82 1.19 -4.08
N THR A 393 23.78 1.95 -3.56
CA THR A 393 23.97 3.36 -3.92
C THR A 393 24.50 3.48 -5.35
N VAL A 394 23.89 4.36 -6.13
CA VAL A 394 24.41 4.81 -7.41
C VAL A 394 25.43 5.94 -7.17
N LYS A 395 26.35 6.19 -8.13
CA LYS A 395 27.25 7.35 -8.03
C LYS A 395 26.40 8.64 -7.96
N SER A 396 26.78 9.55 -7.09
CA SER A 396 26.12 10.84 -6.91
C SER A 396 26.66 11.87 -7.91
N LEU A 397 25.80 12.80 -8.35
CA LEU A 397 26.22 14.03 -9.03
C LEU A 397 27.15 14.86 -8.14
N ILE A 398 26.88 14.86 -6.83
CA ILE A 398 27.73 15.49 -5.82
C ILE A 398 28.82 14.50 -5.43
N GLY A 399 29.99 14.69 -6.02
CA GLY A 399 31.13 13.79 -5.84
C GLY A 399 31.68 13.72 -4.42
N LYS A 400 32.47 12.68 -4.15
CA LYS A 400 33.20 12.53 -2.89
C LYS A 400 34.13 13.73 -2.68
N GLY A 401 34.09 14.31 -1.49
CA GLY A 401 34.89 15.49 -1.15
C GLY A 401 34.25 16.82 -1.51
N VAL A 402 33.04 16.84 -2.08
CA VAL A 402 32.24 18.05 -2.30
C VAL A 402 31.24 18.20 -1.16
N MET A 403 31.26 19.36 -0.52
CA MET A 403 30.23 19.85 0.39
C MET A 403 29.16 20.55 -0.46
N LEU A 404 27.90 20.20 -0.21
CA LEU A 404 26.73 20.90 -0.71
C LEU A 404 25.86 21.26 0.50
N ALA A 405 25.55 22.54 0.66
CA ALA A 405 24.63 23.03 1.67
C ALA A 405 23.58 23.90 1.01
N ILE A 406 22.31 23.65 1.36
CA ILE A 406 21.18 24.50 1.00
C ILE A 406 20.72 25.14 2.30
N THR A 407 20.83 26.47 2.38
CA THR A 407 20.38 27.24 3.55
C THR A 407 18.85 27.26 3.58
N GLY A 408 18.22 27.55 4.72
CA GLY A 408 16.75 27.66 4.83
C GLY A 408 16.10 28.83 4.07
N LYS A 409 16.85 29.51 3.18
CA LYS A 409 16.35 30.49 2.22
C LYS A 409 16.54 30.00 0.77
N GLY A 410 16.80 28.71 0.57
CA GLY A 410 17.13 28.09 -0.72
C GLY A 410 18.52 28.40 -1.29
N GLN A 411 19.35 29.25 -0.66
CA GLN A 411 20.67 29.59 -1.22
C GLN A 411 21.65 28.41 -1.09
N VAL A 412 22.29 28.06 -2.20
CA VAL A 412 23.23 26.95 -2.33
C VAL A 412 24.67 27.42 -2.12
N ALA A 413 25.38 26.75 -1.21
CA ALA A 413 26.81 26.91 -1.01
C ALA A 413 27.51 25.58 -1.27
N THR A 414 28.61 25.62 -2.01
CA THR A 414 29.44 24.44 -2.26
C THR A 414 30.89 24.70 -1.85
N ASN A 415 31.58 23.66 -1.41
CA ASN A 415 33.01 23.69 -1.17
C ASN A 415 33.62 22.35 -1.56
N ALA A 416 34.78 22.36 -2.21
CA ALA A 416 35.45 21.14 -2.64
C ALA A 416 36.76 20.95 -1.87
N LEU A 417 36.93 19.77 -1.28
CA LEU A 417 38.18 19.34 -0.66
C LEU A 417 39.16 18.85 -1.73
N ASN A 418 40.45 18.80 -1.38
CA ASN A 418 41.53 18.34 -2.29
C ASN A 418 41.34 16.91 -2.84
N ILE A 419 40.49 16.09 -2.22
CA ILE A 419 40.17 14.73 -2.69
C ILE A 419 39.11 14.72 -3.81
N ALA A 420 38.46 15.86 -4.08
CA ALA A 420 37.42 15.96 -5.09
C ALA A 420 38.01 15.89 -6.51
N ASN A 421 37.39 15.09 -7.38
CA ASN A 421 37.74 15.03 -8.79
C ASN A 421 37.42 16.36 -9.49
N GLU A 422 38.18 16.74 -10.53
CA GLU A 422 37.96 17.96 -11.33
C GLU A 422 36.52 18.07 -11.84
N ASP A 423 35.93 16.98 -12.30
CA ASP A 423 34.54 17.00 -12.79
C ASP A 423 33.51 17.25 -11.67
N CYS A 424 33.82 16.82 -10.46
CA CYS A 424 32.99 17.11 -9.29
C CYS A 424 33.14 18.58 -8.86
N ILE A 425 34.34 19.15 -9.02
CA ILE A 425 34.60 20.58 -8.81
C ILE A 425 33.81 21.42 -9.83
N LYS A 426 33.78 21.01 -11.11
CA LYS A 426 32.98 21.67 -12.16
C LYS A 426 31.48 21.67 -11.81
N VAL A 427 30.93 20.52 -11.40
CA VAL A 427 29.52 20.41 -10.96
C VAL A 427 29.26 21.29 -9.74
N ALA A 428 30.15 21.29 -8.74
CA ALA A 428 30.04 22.14 -7.56
C ALA A 428 30.03 23.63 -7.93
N ALA A 429 30.94 24.06 -8.80
CA ALA A 429 31.01 25.46 -9.27
C ALA A 429 29.70 25.90 -9.95
N VAL A 430 29.12 25.04 -10.78
CA VAL A 430 27.83 25.29 -11.46
C VAL A 430 26.67 25.42 -10.46
N LEU A 431 26.70 24.72 -9.32
CA LEU A 431 25.67 24.83 -8.28
C LEU A 431 25.94 25.96 -7.28
N ASN A 432 27.19 26.39 -7.13
CA ASN A 432 27.57 27.38 -6.12
C ASN A 432 26.86 28.73 -6.33
N ASN A 433 26.33 29.33 -5.27
CA ASN A 433 25.54 30.57 -5.32
C ASN A 433 24.24 30.49 -6.14
N ALA A 434 23.78 29.28 -6.47
CA ALA A 434 22.43 29.10 -7.01
C ALA A 434 21.37 29.23 -5.91
N PHE A 435 20.11 29.43 -6.30
CA PHE A 435 18.94 29.35 -5.44
C PHE A 435 18.14 28.10 -5.83
N TYR A 436 17.94 27.20 -4.88
CA TYR A 436 17.10 26.01 -5.03
C TYR A 436 15.62 26.39 -4.90
N LEU A 437 14.78 25.83 -5.77
CA LEU A 437 13.33 25.99 -5.66
C LEU A 437 12.80 24.92 -4.71
N GLU A 438 12.68 25.29 -3.44
CA GLU A 438 12.09 24.44 -2.40
C GLU A 438 10.67 23.99 -2.78
N ASP A 439 10.35 22.73 -2.48
CA ASP A 439 9.09 22.04 -2.76
C ASP A 439 8.63 21.98 -4.23
N LEU A 440 9.49 22.38 -5.18
CA LEU A 440 9.25 22.32 -6.60
C LEU A 440 10.24 21.38 -7.28
N HIS A 441 10.17 20.10 -6.92
CA HIS A 441 10.89 19.03 -7.59
C HIS A 441 9.90 17.94 -7.98
N PHE A 442 10.12 17.29 -9.13
CA PHE A 442 9.14 16.39 -9.73
C PHE A 442 9.82 15.16 -10.34
N THR A 443 9.07 14.06 -10.43
CA THR A 443 9.51 12.88 -11.22
C THR A 443 8.98 12.99 -12.64
N ILE A 444 9.84 13.38 -13.58
CA ILE A 444 9.47 13.63 -14.98
C ILE A 444 10.10 12.56 -15.86
N GLU A 445 9.26 11.75 -16.51
CA GLU A 445 9.71 10.63 -17.37
C GLU A 445 10.68 9.67 -16.65
N GLY A 446 10.45 9.43 -15.35
CA GLY A 446 11.31 8.60 -14.51
C GLY A 446 12.58 9.30 -13.98
N ARG A 447 12.74 10.60 -14.23
CA ARG A 447 13.86 11.41 -13.70
C ARG A 447 13.44 12.24 -12.49
N ASP A 448 14.18 12.12 -11.41
CA ASP A 448 14.08 12.98 -10.23
C ASP A 448 14.69 14.34 -10.55
N THR A 449 13.83 15.32 -10.83
CA THR A 449 14.19 16.59 -11.45
C THR A 449 14.11 17.73 -10.43
N HIS A 450 15.25 18.36 -10.18
CA HIS A 450 15.41 19.49 -9.27
C HIS A 450 15.75 20.77 -10.03
N TYR A 451 15.20 21.90 -9.58
CA TYR A 451 15.38 23.20 -10.24
C TYR A 451 16.17 24.17 -9.37
N PHE A 452 17.10 24.87 -10.02
CA PHE A 452 17.98 25.88 -9.44
C PHE A 452 18.05 27.10 -10.34
N ILE A 453 18.30 28.27 -9.75
CA ILE A 453 18.46 29.54 -10.47
C ILE A 453 19.77 30.20 -10.11
N LYS A 454 20.42 30.77 -11.12
CA LYS A 454 21.52 31.71 -10.95
C LYS A 454 21.17 33.05 -11.59
N THR A 455 21.28 34.11 -10.81
CA THR A 455 21.08 35.50 -11.27
C THR A 455 22.31 36.07 -11.97
N SER A 456 23.48 35.41 -11.83
CA SER A 456 24.70 35.73 -12.56
C SER A 456 24.59 35.34 -14.04
N LEU A 457 25.51 35.86 -14.85
CA LEU A 457 25.61 35.45 -16.25
C LEU A 457 26.25 34.05 -16.38
N PRO A 458 25.88 33.26 -17.41
CA PRO A 458 26.32 31.86 -17.52
C PRO A 458 27.76 31.69 -18.03
N GLU A 459 28.43 32.71 -18.57
CA GLU A 459 29.71 32.55 -19.30
C GLU A 459 30.83 31.96 -18.45
N SER A 460 30.88 32.29 -17.15
CA SER A 460 31.87 31.72 -16.23
C SER A 460 31.70 30.21 -16.08
N ASP A 461 30.46 29.77 -15.86
CA ASP A 461 30.14 28.35 -15.64
C ASP A 461 30.24 27.54 -16.94
N LEU A 462 29.80 28.11 -18.06
CA LEU A 462 29.94 27.51 -19.39
C LEU A 462 31.41 27.41 -19.83
N GLY A 463 32.23 28.41 -19.49
CA GLY A 463 33.67 28.39 -19.69
C GLY A 463 34.34 27.27 -18.89
N ALA A 464 33.97 27.11 -17.61
CA ALA A 464 34.47 26.03 -16.76
C ALA A 464 34.08 24.63 -17.28
N LEU A 465 32.87 24.49 -17.81
CA LEU A 465 32.39 23.26 -18.45
C LEU A 465 33.01 23.01 -19.84
N ARG A 466 33.61 24.04 -20.45
CA ARG A 466 34.05 24.08 -21.86
C ARG A 466 32.94 23.61 -22.79
N LEU A 467 31.74 24.16 -22.62
CA LEU A 467 30.54 23.81 -23.39
C LEU A 467 29.66 25.06 -23.55
N THR A 468 29.37 25.45 -24.80
CA THR A 468 28.54 26.63 -25.10
C THR A 468 27.10 26.27 -25.44
N SER A 469 26.87 25.12 -26.08
CA SER A 469 25.57 24.53 -26.37
C SER A 469 25.71 23.03 -26.65
N GLY A 470 24.60 22.30 -26.55
CA GLY A 470 24.56 20.86 -26.83
C GLY A 470 24.85 20.01 -25.59
N ARG A 471 25.30 18.77 -25.80
CA ARG A 471 25.49 17.77 -24.74
C ARG A 471 26.95 17.32 -24.66
N LYS A 472 27.46 17.16 -23.43
CA LYS A 472 28.79 16.63 -23.12
C LYS A 472 28.71 15.64 -21.98
N SER A 473 29.46 14.54 -22.07
CA SER A 473 29.65 13.64 -20.93
C SER A 473 30.98 13.95 -20.26
N LEU A 474 30.98 14.06 -18.93
CA LEU A 474 32.17 14.20 -18.10
C LEU A 474 32.80 12.81 -17.84
N GLU A 475 34.05 12.77 -17.41
CA GLU A 475 34.78 11.50 -17.21
C GLU A 475 34.19 10.66 -16.07
N ASN A 476 33.55 11.31 -15.10
CA ASN A 476 32.80 10.65 -14.05
C ASN A 476 31.43 10.07 -14.51
N GLY A 477 31.05 10.27 -15.78
CA GLY A 477 29.82 9.78 -16.40
C GLY A 477 28.63 10.74 -16.29
N VAL A 478 28.82 11.94 -15.75
CA VAL A 478 27.77 12.96 -15.66
C VAL A 478 27.52 13.56 -17.03
N ASN A 479 26.25 13.57 -17.45
CA ASN A 479 25.84 14.22 -18.69
C ASN A 479 25.46 15.67 -18.40
N VAL A 480 26.08 16.58 -19.15
CA VAL A 480 25.83 18.02 -19.09
C VAL A 480 25.17 18.42 -20.39
N THR A 481 23.96 18.97 -20.33
CA THR A 481 23.26 19.52 -21.49
C THR A 481 23.09 21.02 -21.30
N VAL A 482 23.50 21.81 -22.29
CA VAL A 482 23.37 23.27 -22.27
C VAL A 482 22.44 23.68 -23.40
N SER A 483 21.33 24.31 -23.04
CA SER A 483 20.44 24.97 -23.99
C SER A 483 20.47 26.48 -23.76
N GLN A 484 20.50 27.25 -24.85
CA GLN A 484 20.48 28.70 -24.79
C GLN A 484 19.35 29.23 -25.66
N SER A 485 18.66 30.23 -25.15
CA SER A 485 17.57 30.89 -25.86
C SER A 485 17.65 32.39 -25.64
N THR A 486 17.18 33.16 -26.62
CA THR A 486 17.15 34.62 -26.53
C THR A 486 15.72 35.06 -26.80
N THR A 487 15.07 35.70 -25.83
CA THR A 487 13.71 36.22 -26.01
C THR A 487 13.61 37.66 -25.51
N VAL A 488 12.67 38.41 -26.08
CA VAL A 488 12.41 39.80 -25.67
C VAL A 488 11.41 39.77 -24.52
N VAL A 489 11.86 40.13 -23.31
CA VAL A 489 11.01 40.22 -22.11
C VAL A 489 10.95 41.69 -21.69
N ASN A 490 9.73 42.24 -21.60
CA ASN A 490 9.49 43.66 -21.27
C ASN A 490 10.26 44.64 -22.18
N GLY A 491 10.31 44.36 -23.48
CA GLY A 491 11.00 45.20 -24.48
C GLY A 491 12.53 45.14 -24.45
N ARG A 492 13.14 44.28 -23.62
CA ARG A 492 14.59 44.04 -23.61
C ARG A 492 14.91 42.61 -24.03
N THR A 493 15.89 42.46 -24.91
CA THR A 493 16.43 41.15 -25.27
C THR A 493 17.16 40.54 -24.05
N ARG A 494 16.63 39.44 -23.51
CA ARG A 494 17.25 38.66 -22.44
C ARG A 494 17.75 37.34 -23.00
N ARG A 495 18.96 36.93 -22.60
CA ARG A 495 19.55 35.63 -22.92
C ARG A 495 19.36 34.72 -21.72
N PHE A 496 18.77 33.55 -21.96
CA PHE A 496 18.58 32.50 -20.98
C PHE A 496 19.50 31.34 -21.33
N ALA A 497 20.07 30.72 -20.30
CA ALA A 497 20.74 29.45 -20.43
C ALA A 497 20.13 28.48 -19.43
N ASP A 498 19.96 27.23 -19.83
CA ASP A 498 19.61 26.13 -18.94
C ASP A 498 20.72 25.09 -19.02
N VAL A 499 21.29 24.76 -17.86
CA VAL A 499 22.33 23.75 -17.72
C VAL A 499 21.73 22.57 -16.96
N GLU A 500 21.48 21.48 -17.66
CA GLU A 500 21.02 20.21 -17.08
C GLU A 500 22.23 19.34 -16.73
N LEU A 501 22.37 18.97 -15.46
CA LEU A 501 23.33 18.01 -14.96
C LEU A 501 22.60 16.71 -14.63
N GLN A 502 22.88 15.64 -15.36
CA GLN A 502 22.17 14.38 -15.24
C GLN A 502 23.11 13.21 -14.95
N TYR A 503 22.75 12.38 -13.96
CA TYR A 503 23.37 11.09 -13.74
C TYR A 503 22.31 10.06 -13.32
N GLY A 504 22.13 9.01 -14.13
CA GLY A 504 21.04 8.05 -13.93
C GLY A 504 19.67 8.74 -13.99
N SER A 505 18.86 8.53 -12.96
CA SER A 505 17.56 9.17 -12.81
C SER A 505 17.62 10.58 -12.20
N LEU A 506 18.73 10.99 -11.59
CA LEU A 506 18.84 12.31 -10.98
C LEU A 506 19.19 13.37 -12.04
N ALA A 507 18.41 14.45 -12.08
CA ALA A 507 18.59 15.59 -12.98
C ALA A 507 18.51 16.90 -12.20
N LEU A 508 19.54 17.75 -12.33
CA LEU A 508 19.58 19.09 -11.75
C LEU A 508 19.58 20.11 -12.88
N HIS A 509 18.57 20.97 -12.94
CA HIS A 509 18.49 22.08 -13.89
C HIS A 509 18.95 23.36 -13.22
N VAL A 510 19.94 24.04 -13.80
CA VAL A 510 20.40 25.35 -13.37
C VAL A 510 20.11 26.37 -14.45
N ARG A 511 19.14 27.25 -14.17
CA ARG A 511 18.68 28.26 -15.12
C ARG A 511 19.29 29.63 -14.82
N TYR A 512 19.68 30.33 -15.88
CA TYR A 512 20.32 31.64 -15.84
C TYR A 512 19.46 32.70 -16.53
N GLY A 513 19.54 33.94 -16.06
CA GLY A 513 18.92 35.10 -16.71
C GLY A 513 17.44 35.34 -16.39
N MET A 514 16.86 34.61 -15.42
CA MET A 514 15.49 34.81 -14.90
C MET A 514 15.51 35.20 -13.42
N THR A 515 14.44 35.85 -12.97
CA THR A 515 14.22 36.03 -11.52
C THR A 515 13.68 34.75 -10.88
N LEU A 516 13.75 34.66 -9.55
CA LEU A 516 13.21 33.54 -8.79
C LEU A 516 11.72 33.33 -9.06
N ASP A 517 10.94 34.41 -9.04
CA ASP A 517 9.49 34.37 -9.23
C ASP A 517 9.11 33.96 -10.66
N GLU A 518 9.84 34.44 -11.67
CA GLU A 518 9.60 34.09 -13.07
C GLU A 518 9.80 32.58 -13.31
N GLU A 519 10.86 32.00 -12.74
CA GLU A 519 11.13 30.57 -12.89
C GLU A 519 10.18 29.70 -12.07
N LYS A 520 9.83 30.14 -10.85
CA LYS A 520 8.81 29.48 -10.03
C LYS A 520 7.48 29.37 -10.78
N ALA A 521 7.02 30.48 -11.37
CA ALA A 521 5.81 30.51 -12.19
C ALA A 521 5.93 29.58 -13.41
N ARG A 522 7.08 29.56 -14.08
CA ARG A 522 7.32 28.70 -15.24
C ARG A 522 7.27 27.21 -14.90
N VAL A 523 7.93 26.79 -13.82
CA VAL A 523 7.96 25.39 -13.37
C VAL A 523 6.55 24.93 -12.97
N LEU A 524 5.80 25.76 -12.24
CA LEU A 524 4.41 25.48 -11.88
C LEU A 524 3.48 25.37 -13.09
N GLU A 525 3.65 26.23 -14.10
CA GLU A 525 2.87 26.15 -15.34
C GLU A 525 3.19 24.87 -16.14
N GLN A 526 4.46 24.47 -16.20
CA GLN A 526 4.82 23.19 -16.82
C GLN A 526 4.27 21.99 -16.05
N ALA A 527 4.29 22.04 -14.72
CA ALA A 527 3.68 21.02 -13.87
C ALA A 527 2.16 20.94 -14.12
N ARG A 528 1.47 22.09 -14.19
CA ARG A 528 0.04 22.19 -14.54
C ARG A 528 -0.26 21.55 -15.88
N GLN A 529 0.54 21.83 -16.90
CA GLN A 529 0.36 21.25 -18.24
C GLN A 529 0.47 19.72 -18.22
N ARG A 530 1.43 19.17 -17.46
CA ARG A 530 1.56 17.71 -17.26
C ARG A 530 0.35 17.14 -16.53
N ALA A 531 -0.08 17.76 -15.42
CA ALA A 531 -1.25 17.33 -14.66
C ALA A 531 -2.51 17.30 -15.53
N LEU A 532 -2.76 18.38 -16.29
CA LEU A 532 -3.92 18.49 -17.19
C LEU A 532 -3.86 17.47 -18.32
N ALA A 533 -2.71 17.31 -18.96
CA ALA A 533 -2.56 16.33 -20.05
C ALA A 533 -2.83 14.91 -19.56
N SER A 534 -2.26 14.53 -18.41
CA SER A 534 -2.47 13.23 -17.79
C SER A 534 -3.92 13.04 -17.30
N ALA A 535 -4.54 14.06 -16.70
CA ALA A 535 -5.93 14.00 -16.27
C ALA A 535 -6.89 13.78 -17.46
N TRP A 536 -6.73 14.56 -18.54
CA TRP A 536 -7.56 14.42 -19.74
C TRP A 536 -7.33 13.07 -20.44
N ALA A 537 -6.09 12.60 -20.54
CA ALA A 537 -5.78 11.30 -21.11
C ALA A 537 -6.42 10.15 -20.32
N ARG A 538 -6.37 10.20 -18.98
CA ARG A 538 -7.02 9.21 -18.11
C ARG A 538 -8.54 9.26 -18.24
N GLU A 539 -9.13 10.44 -18.31
CA GLU A 539 -10.58 10.60 -18.49
C GLU A 539 -11.05 10.09 -19.86
N GLN A 540 -10.31 10.39 -20.92
CA GLN A 540 -10.58 9.87 -22.26
C GLN A 540 -10.49 8.34 -22.28
N GLN A 541 -9.49 7.76 -21.60
CA GLN A 541 -9.34 6.31 -21.52
C GLN A 541 -10.48 5.66 -20.72
N ARG A 542 -10.93 6.25 -19.60
CA ARG A 542 -12.11 5.79 -18.85
C ARG A 542 -13.35 5.73 -19.72
N VAL A 543 -13.63 6.79 -20.48
CA VAL A 543 -14.80 6.83 -21.38
C VAL A 543 -14.66 5.82 -22.52
N ARG A 544 -13.45 5.64 -23.07
CA ARG A 544 -13.17 4.61 -24.09
C ARG A 544 -13.42 3.20 -23.57
N ASP A 545 -13.05 2.95 -22.32
CA ASP A 545 -13.24 1.66 -21.67
C ASP A 545 -14.70 1.44 -21.23
N GLY A 546 -15.58 2.45 -21.36
CA GLY A 546 -16.99 2.38 -20.96
C GLY A 546 -17.17 2.44 -19.44
N GLU A 547 -16.25 3.11 -18.75
CA GLU A 547 -16.26 3.33 -17.31
C GLU A 547 -17.00 4.63 -16.98
N GLU A 548 -17.40 4.78 -15.72
CA GLU A 548 -17.83 6.09 -15.26
C GLU A 548 -16.64 7.06 -15.22
N GLY A 549 -16.83 8.24 -15.81
CA GLY A 549 -15.84 9.31 -15.77
C GLY A 549 -15.66 9.86 -14.35
N ALA A 550 -14.59 10.64 -14.13
CA ALA A 550 -14.46 11.48 -12.94
C ALA A 550 -15.65 12.45 -12.80
N ARG A 551 -16.34 12.74 -13.90
CA ARG A 551 -17.58 13.50 -13.96
C ARG A 551 -18.63 12.77 -14.81
N LEU A 552 -19.90 13.07 -14.55
CA LEU A 552 -21.01 12.65 -15.40
C LEU A 552 -21.01 13.47 -16.69
N TRP A 553 -20.54 12.85 -17.78
CA TRP A 553 -20.57 13.42 -19.12
C TRP A 553 -21.85 13.02 -19.87
N THR A 554 -22.45 13.96 -20.57
CA THR A 554 -23.51 13.68 -21.56
C THR A 554 -22.95 12.91 -22.75
N GLU A 555 -23.81 12.24 -23.53
CA GLU A 555 -23.36 11.47 -24.72
C GLU A 555 -22.67 12.34 -25.78
N GLY A 556 -23.09 13.60 -25.93
CA GLY A 556 -22.40 14.56 -26.80
C GLY A 556 -21.00 14.91 -26.30
N GLU A 557 -20.85 15.16 -25.01
CA GLU A 557 -19.55 15.44 -24.36
C GLU A 557 -18.63 14.21 -24.40
N LYS A 558 -19.15 12.99 -24.21
CA LYS A 558 -18.37 11.75 -24.35
C LYS A 558 -17.81 11.58 -25.76
N ARG A 559 -18.64 11.80 -26.80
CA ARG A 559 -18.18 11.74 -28.20
C ARG A 559 -17.09 12.77 -28.47
N GLN A 560 -17.26 13.98 -27.96
CA GLN A 560 -16.26 15.02 -28.07
C GLN A 560 -14.94 14.64 -27.39
N LEU A 561 -15.01 14.14 -26.15
CA LEU A 561 -13.84 13.68 -25.42
C LEU A 561 -13.09 12.57 -26.17
N LEU A 562 -13.82 11.63 -26.77
CA LEU A 562 -13.23 10.56 -27.57
C LEU A 562 -12.57 11.08 -28.86
N SER A 563 -13.14 12.10 -29.51
CA SER A 563 -12.59 12.66 -30.75
C SER A 563 -11.44 13.66 -30.56
N SER A 564 -11.55 14.56 -29.57
CA SER A 564 -10.60 15.68 -29.39
C SER A 564 -9.73 15.57 -28.13
N GLY A 565 -9.99 14.61 -27.25
CA GLY A 565 -9.27 14.45 -25.99
C GLY A 565 -9.63 15.48 -24.91
N LYS A 566 -10.52 16.43 -25.23
CA LYS A 566 -11.04 17.47 -24.33
C LYS A 566 -12.51 17.75 -24.65
N VAL A 567 -13.23 18.32 -23.70
CA VAL A 567 -14.62 18.76 -23.84
C VAL A 567 -14.69 20.29 -23.85
N LEU A 568 -15.38 20.88 -24.83
CA LEU A 568 -15.48 22.33 -24.95
C LEU A 568 -16.23 22.92 -23.75
N GLY A 569 -15.72 24.02 -23.20
CA GLY A 569 -16.31 24.73 -22.06
C GLY A 569 -15.93 24.16 -20.69
N TYR A 570 -15.16 23.06 -20.65
CA TYR A 570 -14.56 22.52 -19.43
C TYR A 570 -13.07 22.76 -19.42
N ASP A 571 -12.55 23.08 -18.23
CA ASP A 571 -11.12 23.11 -17.95
C ASP A 571 -10.82 22.37 -16.64
N GLY A 572 -9.55 22.03 -16.45
CA GLY A 572 -9.08 21.38 -15.23
C GLY A 572 -8.63 22.39 -14.19
N TYR A 573 -9.09 22.21 -12.96
CA TYR A 573 -8.75 23.04 -11.82
C TYR A 573 -8.22 22.17 -10.67
N TYR A 574 -7.28 22.70 -9.90
CA TYR A 574 -6.72 22.00 -8.76
C TYR A 574 -7.73 21.87 -7.63
N VAL A 575 -7.91 20.67 -7.07
CA VAL A 575 -8.74 20.40 -5.90
C VAL A 575 -8.09 21.01 -4.65
N LEU A 576 -6.81 20.70 -4.42
CA LEU A 576 -5.97 21.31 -3.40
C LEU A 576 -5.15 22.46 -4.00
N SER A 577 -5.12 23.60 -3.31
CA SER A 577 -4.39 24.80 -3.74
C SER A 577 -2.89 24.51 -3.88
N VAL A 578 -2.34 24.83 -5.05
CA VAL A 578 -0.90 24.63 -5.35
C VAL A 578 -0.03 25.71 -4.70
N GLU A 579 -0.62 26.81 -4.23
CA GLU A 579 0.08 27.77 -3.37
C GLU A 579 0.47 27.17 -2.02
N GLN A 580 -0.35 26.26 -1.49
CA GLN A 580 -0.10 25.56 -0.22
C GLN A 580 0.60 24.20 -0.42
N TYR A 581 0.30 23.52 -1.54
CA TYR A 581 0.81 22.18 -1.87
C TYR A 581 1.51 22.18 -3.25
N PRO A 582 2.63 22.89 -3.41
CA PRO A 582 3.37 22.97 -4.67
C PRO A 582 3.83 21.60 -5.20
N GLU A 583 4.06 20.64 -4.32
CA GLU A 583 4.44 19.27 -4.64
C GLU A 583 3.35 18.49 -5.40
N LEU A 584 2.09 18.94 -5.33
CA LEU A 584 0.96 18.34 -6.05
C LEU A 584 0.69 18.99 -7.41
N ALA A 585 1.55 19.91 -7.87
CA ALA A 585 1.32 20.69 -9.09
C ALA A 585 1.25 19.84 -10.36
N ASP A 586 1.99 18.72 -10.45
CA ASP A 586 1.92 17.81 -11.61
C ASP A 586 1.03 16.58 -11.39
N SER A 587 0.39 16.48 -10.22
CA SER A 587 -0.50 15.38 -9.88
C SER A 587 -1.83 15.49 -10.60
N ALA A 588 -2.05 14.58 -11.55
CA ALA A 588 -3.32 14.49 -12.25
C ALA A 588 -4.49 14.06 -11.33
N ASN A 589 -4.22 13.45 -10.15
CA ASN A 589 -5.25 13.13 -9.14
C ASN A 589 -5.73 14.37 -8.39
N ASN A 590 -4.97 15.47 -8.43
CA ASN A 590 -5.35 16.75 -7.87
C ASN A 590 -6.17 17.62 -8.85
N ILE A 591 -6.54 17.10 -10.03
CA ILE A 591 -7.30 17.84 -11.05
C ILE A 591 -8.78 17.43 -11.03
N GLN A 592 -9.67 18.42 -11.09
CA GLN A 592 -11.10 18.22 -11.34
C GLN A 592 -11.57 19.06 -12.54
N PHE A 593 -12.51 18.52 -13.33
CA PHE A 593 -13.04 19.19 -14.51
C PHE A 593 -14.29 20.02 -14.19
N LEU A 594 -14.24 21.32 -14.43
CA LEU A 594 -15.33 22.26 -14.15
C LEU A 594 -15.62 23.17 -15.34
N ARG A 595 -16.85 23.69 -15.39
CA ARG A 595 -17.23 24.79 -16.29
C ARG A 595 -16.90 26.14 -15.67
N GLN A 596 -16.73 27.18 -16.49
CA GLN A 596 -16.49 28.54 -16.00
C GLN A 596 -17.58 29.05 -15.04
N SER A 597 -18.83 28.64 -15.25
CA SER A 597 -19.96 28.99 -14.38
C SER A 597 -19.91 28.38 -12.98
N GLU A 598 -19.07 27.36 -12.77
CA GLU A 598 -18.98 26.60 -11.51
C GLU A 598 -17.84 27.09 -10.62
N ILE A 599 -16.91 27.88 -11.17
CA ILE A 599 -15.72 28.38 -10.47
C ILE A 599 -16.09 29.24 -9.26
N GLY A 600 -17.12 30.07 -9.38
CA GLY A 600 -17.56 31.01 -8.33
C GLY A 600 -18.39 30.39 -7.19
N LYS A 601 -18.63 29.07 -7.21
CA LYS A 601 -19.28 28.34 -6.11
C LYS A 601 -18.26 27.67 -5.16
N ARG A 602 -16.97 27.97 -5.33
CA ARG A 602 -15.87 27.50 -4.48
C ARG A 602 -15.72 28.30 -3.21
#